data_AF-A0A7Y5U4Q0-F1
#
_entry.id   AF-A0A7Y5U4Q0-F1
#
_cell.length_a   1.000
_cell.length_b   1.000
_cell.length_c   1.000
_cell.angle_alpha   90.00
_cell.angle_beta   90.00
_cell.angle_gamma   90.00
#
_symmetry.space_group_name_H-M   'P 1'
#
loop_
_entity.id
_entity.type
_entity.pdbx_description
1 polymer ?
#
loop_
_entity_poly.entity_id
_entity_poly.type
_entity_poly.pdbx_seq_one_letter_code
_entity_poly.pdbx_strand_id
1 'polypeptide(L)'
;LASQNTVDLDYKGLANCGTWFLGRLQTERDKARVLDGLEGVAAGALDRASADTILSSLARRVFLLHDVHEKAPRTFQTRWTLSYLRGPLSRDQIRKLTGAQTANGEGRGAPAAASERSESSRSTRGSGPARIEKSDQGAPGTPSAANTRRTDTGSPDTSQRPVLAPEIQQFFLPASVTATHYEPVALGVARVTFSDAKSGINESRDVVAVAPIGDRAVPVDWSGADVLEIAPGDLETTPAAGATFGSVPKPAAAAKSYAAWQKSFVAWLAESQRIEVQRHPDLKLTGKPGESERDFRIRAQNAQREARDAQIDEVRRKYAEKRARAEEKVRRAEQSVAREQEQASQQKLQTAVSFGATVLGAFLGRKAVSASTLGRATTAARGLGRSAKEQDDVKRAQENVTAAREALEALDAEIEEATKGIASRFDADAGRLETVSLAPKRGQIAVQFVALGWRPR
;
A
#
# COMPACT_ATOMS: atom_id res chain seq x y z
N LEU A 1 6.12 -15.21 -0.90
CA LEU A 1 5.87 -15.31 -2.36
C LEU A 1 5.15 -16.62 -2.63
N ALA A 2 4.21 -16.67 -3.57
CA ALA A 2 3.56 -17.92 -3.99
C ALA A 2 3.34 -17.88 -5.50
N SER A 3 3.76 -18.92 -6.22
CA SER A 3 3.57 -19.07 -7.65
C SER A 3 3.34 -20.54 -8.01
N GLN A 4 2.63 -20.78 -9.11
CA GLN A 4 2.52 -22.10 -9.74
C GLN A 4 3.55 -22.31 -10.86
N ASN A 5 4.16 -21.23 -11.34
CA ASN A 5 5.15 -21.24 -12.41
C ASN A 5 6.51 -20.79 -11.85
N THR A 6 7.52 -21.67 -11.94
CA THR A 6 8.85 -21.40 -11.38
C THR A 6 9.59 -20.28 -12.12
N VAL A 7 9.17 -19.96 -13.34
CA VAL A 7 9.78 -18.91 -14.18
C VAL A 7 9.48 -17.51 -13.65
N ASP A 8 8.34 -17.33 -12.98
CA ASP A 8 7.90 -16.04 -12.44
C ASP A 8 8.74 -15.61 -11.21
N LEU A 9 9.53 -16.53 -10.66
CA LEU A 9 10.40 -16.27 -9.52
C LEU A 9 11.83 -16.02 -10.02
N ASP A 10 12.32 -14.80 -9.76
CA ASP A 10 13.70 -14.41 -10.03
C ASP A 10 14.67 -15.26 -9.18
N TYR A 11 15.75 -15.71 -9.80
CA TYR A 11 16.82 -16.49 -9.17
C TYR A 11 17.42 -15.77 -7.97
N LYS A 12 17.57 -14.43 -8.02
CA LYS A 12 18.03 -13.63 -6.87
C LYS A 12 17.00 -13.58 -5.73
N GLY A 13 15.71 -13.61 -6.07
CA GLY A 13 14.64 -13.67 -5.09
C GLY A 13 14.59 -15.03 -4.38
N LEU A 14 14.80 -16.11 -5.13
CA LEU A 14 14.92 -17.46 -4.59
C LEU A 14 16.10 -17.59 -3.63
N ALA A 15 17.28 -17.08 -4.00
CA ALA A 15 18.49 -17.15 -3.18
C ALA A 15 18.42 -16.43 -1.82
N ASN A 16 17.43 -15.54 -1.61
CA ASN A 16 17.25 -14.79 -0.36
C ASN A 16 16.07 -15.29 0.50
N CYS A 17 15.38 -16.36 0.07
CA CYS A 17 14.27 -16.93 0.84
C CYS A 17 14.80 -17.91 1.90
N GLY A 18 14.64 -17.59 3.19
CA GLY A 18 15.04 -18.49 4.28
C GLY A 18 14.10 -19.69 4.49
N THR A 19 12.84 -19.60 4.04
CA THR A 19 11.83 -20.65 4.22
C THR A 19 11.09 -20.93 2.91
N TRP A 20 10.97 -22.20 2.54
CA TRP A 20 10.43 -22.67 1.27
C TRP A 20 9.37 -23.74 1.49
N PHE A 21 8.20 -23.57 0.87
CA PHE A 21 7.15 -24.59 0.84
C PHE A 21 6.96 -25.06 -0.61
N LEU A 22 7.50 -26.22 -0.94
CA LEU A 22 7.53 -26.75 -2.30
C LEU A 22 6.46 -27.83 -2.48
N GLY A 23 5.51 -27.55 -3.36
CA GLY A 23 4.52 -28.54 -3.78
C GLY A 23 5.07 -29.48 -4.86
N ARG A 24 4.21 -30.35 -5.37
CA ARG A 24 4.54 -31.23 -6.49
C ARG A 24 4.82 -30.41 -7.76
N LEU A 25 6.00 -30.62 -8.35
CA LEU A 25 6.41 -30.02 -9.63
C LEU A 25 6.12 -31.01 -10.77
N GLN A 26 5.57 -30.52 -11.88
CA GLN A 26 5.15 -31.39 -13.00
C GLN A 26 6.25 -31.62 -14.03
N THR A 27 7.14 -30.65 -14.24
CA THR A 27 8.17 -30.72 -15.27
C THR A 27 9.56 -30.87 -14.66
N GLU A 28 10.45 -31.61 -15.33
CA GLU A 28 11.85 -31.74 -14.91
C GLU A 28 12.59 -30.40 -14.95
N ARG A 29 12.19 -29.49 -15.85
CA ARG A 29 12.75 -28.14 -15.94
C ARG A 29 12.42 -27.28 -14.72
N ASP A 30 11.17 -27.31 -14.25
CA ASP A 30 10.74 -26.62 -13.03
C ASP A 30 11.47 -27.18 -11.81
N LYS A 31 11.60 -28.50 -11.75
CA LYS A 31 12.30 -29.18 -10.66
C LYS A 31 13.78 -28.81 -10.62
N ALA A 32 14.48 -28.86 -11.75
CA ALA A 32 15.88 -28.46 -11.85
C ALA A 32 16.09 -27.01 -11.38
N ARG A 33 15.25 -26.07 -11.83
CA ARG A 33 15.34 -24.65 -11.44
C ARG A 33 15.14 -24.43 -9.94
N VAL A 34 14.19 -25.14 -9.33
CA VAL A 34 13.95 -25.07 -7.88
C VAL A 34 15.12 -25.68 -7.10
N LEU A 35 15.66 -26.81 -7.55
CA LEU A 35 16.83 -27.45 -6.94
C LEU A 35 18.07 -26.55 -7.01
N ASP A 36 18.30 -25.89 -8.15
CA ASP A 36 19.40 -24.92 -8.31
C ASP A 36 19.27 -23.72 -7.35
N GLY A 37 18.04 -23.27 -7.11
CA GLY A 37 17.76 -22.21 -6.14
C GLY A 37 17.98 -22.66 -4.68
N LEU A 38 17.52 -23.87 -4.34
CA LEU A 38 17.70 -24.45 -3.00
C LEU A 38 19.19 -24.69 -2.68
N GLU A 39 19.96 -25.17 -3.64
CA GLU A 39 21.39 -25.45 -3.47
C GLU A 39 22.18 -24.17 -3.15
N GLY A 40 21.79 -23.04 -3.74
CA GLY A 40 22.37 -21.73 -3.44
C GLY A 40 22.04 -21.18 -2.05
N VAL A 41 20.92 -21.61 -1.44
CA VAL A 41 20.45 -21.16 -0.12
C VAL A 41 20.91 -22.09 1.00
N ALA A 42 20.98 -23.39 0.72
CA ALA A 42 21.07 -24.41 1.74
C ALA A 42 22.46 -24.58 2.37
N ALA A 43 23.52 -23.91 1.89
CA ALA A 43 24.90 -24.01 2.41
C ALA A 43 25.35 -25.47 2.74
N GLY A 44 24.87 -26.46 1.97
CA GLY A 44 25.16 -27.88 2.17
C GLY A 44 24.22 -28.68 3.10
N ALA A 45 23.17 -28.09 3.66
CA ALA A 45 22.21 -28.76 4.55
C ALA A 45 21.17 -29.64 3.82
N LEU A 46 21.04 -29.51 2.50
CA LEU A 46 20.07 -30.26 1.69
C LEU A 46 20.79 -30.95 0.52
N ASP A 47 20.82 -32.28 0.53
CA ASP A 47 21.32 -33.08 -0.59
C ASP A 47 20.34 -33.03 -1.78
N ARG A 48 20.87 -32.66 -2.95
CA ARG A 48 20.09 -32.48 -4.19
C ARG A 48 19.37 -33.75 -4.61
N ALA A 49 20.03 -34.90 -4.51
CA ALA A 49 19.44 -36.19 -4.89
C ALA A 49 18.28 -36.59 -3.95
N SER A 50 18.46 -36.35 -2.66
CA SER A 50 17.40 -36.54 -1.66
C SER A 50 16.21 -35.61 -1.90
N ALA A 51 16.45 -34.33 -2.20
CA ALA A 51 15.40 -33.36 -2.50
C ALA A 51 14.63 -33.72 -3.78
N ASP A 52 15.33 -34.14 -4.84
CA ASP A 52 14.72 -34.62 -6.10
C ASP A 52 13.78 -35.82 -5.87
N THR A 53 14.23 -36.77 -5.06
CA THR A 53 13.45 -37.97 -4.70
C THR A 53 12.19 -37.60 -3.93
N ILE A 54 12.30 -36.70 -2.95
CA ILE A 54 11.15 -36.25 -2.16
C ILE A 54 10.16 -35.49 -3.04
N LEU A 55 10.62 -34.53 -3.85
CA LEU A 55 9.75 -33.72 -4.71
C LEU A 55 8.99 -34.57 -5.75
N SER A 56 9.63 -35.60 -6.29
CA SER A 56 9.02 -36.53 -7.26
C SER A 56 7.95 -37.41 -6.61
N SER A 57 8.13 -37.77 -5.34
CA SER A 57 7.21 -38.63 -4.58
C SER A 57 6.11 -37.86 -3.84
N LEU A 58 6.10 -36.51 -3.85
CA LEU A 58 5.07 -35.70 -3.20
C LEU A 58 3.67 -36.01 -3.78
N ALA A 59 2.75 -36.37 -2.88
CA ALA A 59 1.34 -36.51 -3.15
C ALA A 59 0.63 -35.15 -3.25
N ARG A 60 -0.60 -35.14 -3.77
CA ARG A 60 -1.40 -33.91 -3.89
C ARG A 60 -1.67 -33.31 -2.51
N ARG A 61 -1.42 -32.00 -2.35
CA ARG A 61 -1.55 -31.23 -1.08
C ARG A 61 -0.52 -31.58 0.00
N VAL A 62 0.57 -32.26 -0.37
CA VAL A 62 1.75 -32.44 0.48
C VAL A 62 2.85 -31.51 -0.03
N PHE A 63 3.56 -30.89 0.90
CA PHE A 63 4.60 -29.90 0.63
C PHE A 63 5.88 -30.29 1.33
N LEU A 64 7.02 -30.03 0.68
CA LEU A 64 8.34 -30.05 1.27
C LEU A 64 8.63 -28.68 1.89
N LEU A 65 8.87 -28.67 3.20
CA LEU A 65 9.34 -27.53 3.97
C LEU A 65 10.87 -27.59 4.05
N HIS A 66 11.53 -26.57 3.49
CA HIS A 66 12.93 -26.28 3.77
C HIS A 66 13.03 -24.96 4.53
N ASP A 67 13.76 -24.94 5.63
CA ASP A 67 14.04 -23.75 6.43
C ASP A 67 15.54 -23.75 6.75
N VAL A 68 16.21 -22.62 6.51
CA VAL A 68 17.64 -22.45 6.74
C VAL A 68 18.04 -22.61 8.21
N HIS A 69 17.10 -22.45 9.14
CA HIS A 69 17.33 -22.64 10.58
C HIS A 69 17.11 -24.08 11.05
N GLU A 70 16.57 -24.95 10.20
CA GLU A 70 16.28 -26.35 10.53
C GLU A 70 17.29 -27.30 9.88
N LYS A 71 17.68 -28.35 10.60
CA LYS A 71 18.74 -29.28 10.17
C LYS A 71 18.32 -30.23 9.04
N ALA A 72 17.03 -30.45 8.87
CA ALA A 72 16.51 -31.41 7.91
C ALA A 72 15.18 -30.92 7.32
N PRO A 73 14.95 -31.15 6.02
CA PRO A 73 13.68 -30.82 5.40
C PRO A 73 12.56 -31.67 6.01
N ARG A 74 11.36 -31.11 6.12
CA ARG A 74 10.17 -31.83 6.61
C ARG A 74 9.08 -31.81 5.56
N THR A 75 8.24 -32.83 5.52
CA THR A 75 7.01 -32.77 4.72
C THR A 75 5.83 -32.43 5.61
N PHE A 76 4.88 -31.67 5.07
CA PHE A 76 3.62 -31.38 5.74
C PHE A 76 2.47 -31.42 4.74
N GLN A 77 1.29 -31.75 5.23
CA GLN A 77 0.07 -31.74 4.43
C GLN A 77 -0.79 -30.53 4.78
N THR A 78 -1.50 -30.00 3.80
CA THR A 78 -2.49 -28.95 4.06
C THR A 78 -3.58 -29.50 4.98
N ARG A 79 -3.89 -28.79 6.07
CA ARG A 79 -5.14 -28.99 6.81
C ARG A 79 -6.33 -28.55 5.94
N TRP A 80 -7.56 -28.80 6.38
CA TRP A 80 -8.72 -28.19 5.74
C TRP A 80 -8.52 -26.67 5.68
N THR A 81 -8.50 -26.11 4.48
CA THR A 81 -8.53 -24.65 4.25
C THR A 81 -9.92 -24.15 4.59
N LEU A 82 -10.24 -24.13 5.88
CA LEU A 82 -11.39 -23.41 6.39
C LEU A 82 -11.03 -21.93 6.23
N SER A 83 -11.63 -21.29 5.24
CA SER A 83 -11.62 -19.84 5.15
C SER A 83 -12.44 -19.31 6.32
N TYR A 84 -11.83 -19.21 7.49
CA TYR A 84 -12.38 -18.51 8.66
C TYR A 84 -12.23 -16.99 8.52
N LEU A 85 -12.01 -16.49 7.30
CA LEU A 85 -12.03 -15.06 7.03
C LEU A 85 -13.48 -14.60 7.15
N ARG A 86 -13.83 -14.12 8.35
CA ARG A 86 -15.18 -13.71 8.75
C ARG A 86 -15.67 -12.42 8.06
N GLY A 87 -15.17 -12.12 6.86
CA GLY A 87 -15.28 -10.80 6.26
C GLY A 87 -14.59 -9.72 7.09
N PRO A 88 -14.81 -8.43 6.77
CA PRO A 88 -14.26 -7.33 7.56
C PRO A 88 -14.81 -7.34 8.99
N LEU A 89 -13.93 -7.17 9.98
CA LEU A 89 -14.31 -7.10 11.39
C LEU A 89 -15.12 -5.82 11.65
N SER A 90 -16.28 -5.99 12.30
CA SER A 90 -17.05 -4.86 12.83
C SER A 90 -16.30 -4.17 13.99
N ARG A 91 -16.61 -2.90 14.25
CA ARG A 91 -16.03 -2.14 15.37
C ARG A 91 -16.19 -2.86 16.72
N ASP A 92 -17.31 -3.56 16.94
CA ASP A 92 -17.56 -4.31 18.18
C ASP A 92 -16.69 -5.57 18.29
N GLN A 93 -16.42 -6.23 17.17
CA GLN A 93 -15.50 -7.37 17.13
C GLN A 93 -14.05 -6.94 17.34
N ILE A 94 -13.67 -5.76 16.81
CA ILE A 94 -12.35 -5.16 17.07
C ILE A 94 -12.20 -4.88 18.56
N ARG A 95 -13.16 -4.17 19.19
CA ARG A 95 -13.13 -3.92 20.64
C ARG A 95 -13.01 -5.19 21.47
N LYS A 96 -13.73 -6.26 21.09
CA LYS A 96 -13.68 -7.55 21.79
C LYS A 96 -12.32 -8.24 21.68
N LEU A 97 -11.65 -8.14 20.52
CA LEU A 97 -10.32 -8.71 20.30
C LEU A 97 -9.22 -7.90 20.98
N THR A 98 -9.26 -6.57 20.88
CA THR A 98 -8.29 -5.69 21.53
C THR A 98 -8.45 -5.71 23.04
N GLY A 99 -9.68 -5.77 23.55
CA GLY A 99 -9.99 -5.93 24.97
C GLY A 99 -9.53 -7.28 25.55
N ALA A 100 -9.57 -8.34 24.76
CA ALA A 100 -9.04 -9.65 25.15
C ALA A 100 -7.49 -9.68 25.14
N GLN A 101 -6.83 -8.89 24.28
CA GLN A 101 -5.36 -8.74 24.30
C GLN A 101 -4.87 -7.94 25.50
N THR A 102 -5.62 -6.94 25.98
CA THR A 102 -5.29 -6.23 27.21
C THR A 102 -5.47 -7.09 28.46
N ALA A 103 -6.37 -8.08 28.44
CA ALA A 103 -6.55 -9.01 29.55
C ALA A 103 -5.52 -10.16 29.59
N ASN A 104 -4.91 -10.52 28.45
CA ASN A 104 -3.90 -11.59 28.34
C ASN A 104 -2.46 -11.08 28.13
N GLY A 105 -2.24 -9.77 28.26
CA GLY A 105 -1.01 -9.07 27.88
C GLY A 105 -0.08 -8.64 29.02
N GLU A 106 -0.31 -9.04 30.28
CA GLU A 106 0.60 -8.71 31.41
C GLU A 106 1.85 -9.61 31.50
N GLY A 107 2.17 -10.37 30.46
CA GLY A 107 3.29 -11.31 30.50
C GLY A 107 4.00 -11.52 29.17
N ARG A 108 4.64 -10.48 28.62
CA ARG A 108 5.83 -10.61 27.75
C ARG A 108 6.44 -9.23 27.49
N GLY A 109 7.57 -8.99 28.15
CA GLY A 109 8.28 -7.71 28.12
C GLY A 109 8.86 -7.36 26.77
N ALA A 110 8.87 -6.05 26.48
CA ALA A 110 9.77 -5.42 25.53
C ALA A 110 10.94 -4.78 26.29
N PRO A 111 12.17 -4.75 25.72
CA PRO A 111 13.36 -4.32 26.43
C PRO A 111 13.44 -2.79 26.51
N ALA A 112 13.73 -2.30 27.71
CA ALA A 112 13.97 -0.90 27.99
C ALA A 112 15.39 -0.50 27.56
N ALA A 113 15.49 0.51 26.70
CA ALA A 113 16.74 1.22 26.43
C ALA A 113 16.80 2.50 27.28
N ALA A 114 17.81 2.50 28.15
CA ALA A 114 18.47 3.58 28.87
C ALA A 114 18.02 5.05 28.67
N SER A 115 17.77 5.72 29.79
CA SER A 115 18.33 7.05 30.04
C SER A 115 18.53 7.26 31.54
N GLU A 116 19.78 7.14 31.98
CA GLU A 116 20.25 7.63 33.27
C GLU A 116 20.42 9.15 33.23
N ARG A 117 19.91 9.85 34.25
CA ARG A 117 20.69 10.84 35.01
C ARG A 117 19.94 11.22 36.30
N SER A 118 20.57 10.83 37.40
CA SER A 118 20.31 11.26 38.78
C SER A 118 20.73 12.71 39.00
N GLU A 119 20.01 13.41 39.89
CA GLU A 119 20.53 14.01 41.14
C GLU A 119 19.33 14.64 41.87
N SER A 120 18.84 14.04 42.97
CA SER A 120 19.32 14.15 44.36
C SER A 120 19.10 15.54 44.98
N SER A 121 18.19 15.64 45.95
CA SER A 121 18.59 15.64 47.36
C SER A 121 17.41 15.90 48.30
N ARG A 122 17.34 15.06 49.34
CA ARG A 122 16.48 15.18 50.51
C ARG A 122 17.43 15.43 51.68
N SER A 123 17.17 16.41 52.54
CA SER A 123 17.82 16.47 53.86
C SER A 123 16.90 17.07 54.91
N THR A 124 16.71 16.30 55.97
CA THR A 124 16.06 16.61 57.24
C THR A 124 17.11 16.85 58.31
N ARG A 125 16.87 17.83 59.20
CA ARG A 125 16.96 17.77 60.70
C ARG A 125 17.45 19.09 61.30
N GLY A 126 16.91 19.45 62.46
CA GLY A 126 17.67 20.17 63.49
C GLY A 126 16.90 21.16 64.37
N SER A 127 16.36 20.65 65.48
CA SER A 127 16.18 21.21 66.84
C SER A 127 16.40 22.71 67.15
N GLY A 128 15.50 23.26 67.99
CA GLY A 128 15.62 24.57 68.67
C GLY A 128 16.67 24.64 69.80
N PRO A 129 16.72 25.74 70.58
CA PRO A 129 15.83 25.84 71.76
C PRO A 129 15.37 27.25 72.22
N ALA A 130 14.21 27.28 72.90
CA ALA A 130 13.85 27.87 74.21
C ALA A 130 14.11 29.36 74.64
N ARG A 131 13.04 29.95 75.24
CA ARG A 131 12.99 30.70 76.54
C ARG A 131 13.34 32.23 76.48
N ILE A 132 12.67 33.24 77.08
CA ILE A 132 11.57 33.40 78.07
C ILE A 132 11.18 34.90 78.25
N GLU A 133 9.98 35.18 78.78
CA GLU A 133 9.52 36.39 79.55
C GLU A 133 9.39 37.76 78.80
N LYS A 134 8.41 38.65 79.05
CA LYS A 134 7.50 38.90 80.19
C LYS A 134 6.32 39.84 79.79
N SER A 135 5.26 39.76 80.59
CA SER A 135 4.05 40.59 80.80
C SER A 135 4.31 42.12 80.93
N ASP A 136 3.38 43.08 80.80
CA ASP A 136 2.09 43.28 81.50
C ASP A 136 1.27 44.42 80.81
N GLN A 137 -0.02 44.27 80.52
CA GLN A 137 -1.21 44.86 81.19
C GLN A 137 -1.38 46.40 81.26
N GLY A 138 -2.57 46.86 80.82
CA GLY A 138 -3.13 48.19 81.12
C GLY A 138 -4.34 48.56 80.24
N ALA A 139 -5.56 48.17 80.65
CA ALA A 139 -6.86 48.69 80.15
C ALA A 139 -7.27 49.95 80.96
N PRO A 140 -8.49 50.56 80.85
CA PRO A 140 -9.54 50.56 79.81
C PRO A 140 -10.04 52.00 79.45
N GLY A 141 -10.94 52.13 78.46
CA GLY A 141 -11.72 53.36 78.25
C GLY A 141 -12.67 53.35 77.05
N THR A 142 -13.96 53.07 77.29
CA THR A 142 -15.13 53.29 76.41
C THR A 142 -15.84 54.60 76.85
N PRO A 143 -16.89 55.17 76.17
CA PRO A 143 -17.59 54.79 74.93
C PRO A 143 -18.04 55.95 73.99
N SER A 144 -18.70 55.55 72.88
CA SER A 144 -19.84 56.22 72.19
C SER A 144 -19.57 57.33 71.14
N ALA A 145 -19.93 57.06 69.88
CA ALA A 145 -21.20 57.53 69.29
C ALA A 145 -21.31 57.17 67.78
N ALA A 146 -22.55 56.93 67.36
CA ALA A 146 -22.98 56.48 66.05
C ALA A 146 -22.65 57.44 64.89
N ASN A 147 -22.40 56.89 63.70
CA ASN A 147 -23.05 57.43 62.51
C ASN A 147 -23.27 56.36 61.43
N THR A 148 -24.54 56.20 61.08
CA THR A 148 -25.05 55.32 60.04
C THR A 148 -24.82 55.97 58.68
N ARG A 149 -24.01 55.36 57.81
CA ARG A 149 -24.13 55.58 56.37
C ARG A 149 -23.66 54.33 55.62
N ARG A 150 -24.63 53.52 55.20
CA ARG A 150 -24.43 52.53 54.13
C ARG A 150 -24.04 53.30 52.88
N THR A 151 -22.78 53.20 52.48
CA THR A 151 -22.36 53.55 51.13
C THR A 151 -22.57 52.33 50.26
N ASP A 152 -23.59 52.46 49.44
CA ASP A 152 -23.88 51.67 48.27
C ASP A 152 -22.67 51.72 47.32
N THR A 153 -21.92 50.62 47.24
CA THR A 153 -21.00 50.36 46.13
C THR A 153 -21.52 49.13 45.42
N GLY A 154 -22.40 49.35 44.44
CA GLY A 154 -22.90 48.33 43.55
C GLY A 154 -21.76 47.70 42.76
N SER A 155 -21.38 46.49 43.16
CA SER A 155 -20.76 45.52 42.25
C SER A 155 -21.81 45.10 41.21
N PRO A 156 -21.48 45.06 39.91
CA PRO A 156 -22.43 44.60 38.91
C PRO A 156 -22.76 43.12 39.17
N ASP A 157 -24.05 42.85 39.28
CA ASP A 157 -24.65 41.56 39.54
C ASP A 157 -24.34 40.56 38.39
N THR A 158 -23.48 39.58 38.64
CA THR A 158 -23.01 38.57 37.66
C THR A 158 -23.84 37.28 37.63
N SER A 159 -25.07 37.31 38.17
CA SER A 159 -25.80 36.07 38.48
C SER A 159 -27.01 35.75 37.60
N GLN A 160 -27.38 36.60 36.62
CA GLN A 160 -28.60 36.39 35.82
C GLN A 160 -28.36 36.39 34.32
N ARG A 161 -29.07 35.51 33.60
CA ARG A 161 -29.04 35.38 32.14
C ARG A 161 -29.31 36.75 31.50
N PRO A 162 -28.40 37.28 30.66
CA PRO A 162 -28.64 38.55 29.99
C PRO A 162 -29.89 38.51 29.11
N VAL A 163 -30.77 39.50 29.31
CA VAL A 163 -31.98 39.67 28.51
C VAL A 163 -31.59 40.34 27.19
N LEU A 164 -31.66 39.60 26.09
CA LEU A 164 -31.33 40.06 24.75
C LEU A 164 -32.58 40.11 23.87
N ALA A 165 -32.50 40.89 22.78
CA ALA A 165 -33.55 40.93 21.78
C ALA A 165 -33.84 39.51 21.24
N PRO A 166 -35.11 39.13 21.01
CA PRO A 166 -35.49 37.77 20.60
C PRO A 166 -34.91 37.36 19.24
N GLU A 167 -34.48 38.32 18.43
CA GLU A 167 -33.83 38.08 17.13
C GLU A 167 -32.40 37.53 17.26
N ILE A 168 -31.76 37.67 18.43
CA ILE A 168 -30.39 37.21 18.67
C ILE A 168 -30.44 35.76 19.14
N GLN A 169 -30.11 34.85 18.24
CA GLN A 169 -29.97 33.43 18.55
C GLN A 169 -28.82 33.20 19.54
N GLN A 170 -29.06 32.31 20.50
CA GLN A 170 -28.11 31.97 21.56
C GLN A 170 -27.92 30.46 21.63
N PHE A 171 -26.66 30.03 21.72
CA PHE A 171 -26.30 28.64 21.91
C PHE A 171 -25.24 28.51 23.01
N PHE A 172 -25.24 27.39 23.71
CA PHE A 172 -24.32 27.08 24.80
C PHE A 172 -23.44 25.92 24.36
N LEU A 173 -22.13 26.07 24.57
CA LEU A 173 -21.21 24.96 24.40
C LEU A 173 -21.35 23.99 25.58
N PRO A 174 -21.29 22.66 25.35
CA PRO A 174 -21.40 21.66 26.40
C PRO A 174 -20.39 21.91 27.53
N ALA A 175 -20.88 21.88 28.77
CA ALA A 175 -20.04 22.02 29.96
C ALA A 175 -19.94 20.68 30.70
N SER A 176 -18.74 20.34 31.19
CA SER A 176 -18.52 19.07 31.91
C SER A 176 -18.86 19.14 33.40
N VAL A 177 -19.16 20.32 33.96
CA VAL A 177 -19.35 20.55 35.40
C VAL A 177 -20.62 21.35 35.68
N THR A 178 -21.19 21.19 36.87
CA THR A 178 -22.27 22.04 37.38
C THR A 178 -21.69 23.38 37.87
N ALA A 179 -22.46 24.47 37.80
CA ALA A 179 -22.03 25.84 38.13
C ALA A 179 -20.91 26.43 37.24
N THR A 180 -21.02 26.25 35.93
CA THR A 180 -20.09 26.81 34.94
C THR A 180 -20.23 28.32 34.78
N HIS A 181 -19.10 29.02 34.59
CA HIS A 181 -19.10 30.41 34.13
C HIS A 181 -19.03 30.44 32.60
N TYR A 182 -19.99 31.10 31.96
CA TYR A 182 -20.03 31.25 30.51
C TYR A 182 -19.57 32.64 30.08
N GLU A 183 -18.62 32.68 29.13
CA GLU A 183 -18.21 33.91 28.46
C GLU A 183 -18.89 34.05 27.08
N PRO A 184 -19.33 35.26 26.70
CA PRO A 184 -19.94 35.49 25.40
C PRO A 184 -18.89 35.47 24.29
N VAL A 185 -19.16 34.69 23.23
CA VAL A 185 -18.32 34.55 22.04
C VAL A 185 -19.17 34.63 20.78
N ALA A 186 -18.60 35.03 19.65
CA ALA A 186 -19.26 34.89 18.36
C ALA A 186 -19.14 33.43 17.93
N LEU A 187 -20.28 32.76 17.72
CA LEU A 187 -20.34 31.37 17.28
C LEU A 187 -20.73 31.32 15.81
N GLY A 188 -19.88 30.71 14.99
CA GLY A 188 -20.14 30.46 13.58
C GLY A 188 -20.26 28.96 13.31
N VAL A 189 -21.33 28.56 12.61
CA VAL A 189 -21.53 27.18 12.17
C VAL A 189 -21.74 27.15 10.67
N ALA A 190 -20.91 26.38 9.96
CA ALA A 190 -21.00 26.23 8.52
C ALA A 190 -20.72 24.80 8.07
N ARG A 191 -21.30 24.42 6.94
CA ARG A 191 -20.88 23.26 6.17
C ARG A 191 -19.98 23.73 5.04
N VAL A 192 -18.74 23.24 5.03
CA VAL A 192 -17.73 23.57 4.03
C VAL A 192 -17.54 22.37 3.12
N THR A 193 -17.80 22.55 1.84
CA THR A 193 -17.60 21.52 0.82
C THR A 193 -16.31 21.79 0.04
N PHE A 194 -15.48 20.77 -0.08
CA PHE A 194 -14.28 20.76 -0.91
C PHE A 194 -14.59 19.89 -2.12
N SER A 195 -14.74 20.53 -3.30
CA SER A 195 -14.98 19.78 -4.52
C SER A 195 -14.04 20.17 -5.65
N ASP A 196 -13.40 19.18 -6.26
CA ASP A 196 -12.64 19.32 -7.50
C ASP A 196 -12.91 18.14 -8.44
N ALA A 197 -13.51 18.44 -9.59
CA ALA A 197 -13.89 17.43 -10.58
C ALA A 197 -12.68 16.74 -11.21
N LYS A 198 -11.52 17.40 -11.30
CA LYS A 198 -10.32 16.81 -11.89
C LYS A 198 -9.70 15.74 -11.01
N SER A 199 -9.71 15.95 -9.70
CA SER A 199 -9.26 14.98 -8.70
C SER A 199 -10.35 14.00 -8.24
N GLY A 200 -11.62 14.25 -8.61
CA GLY A 200 -12.76 13.43 -8.18
C GLY A 200 -13.12 13.61 -6.71
N ILE A 201 -12.69 14.72 -6.09
CA ILE A 201 -12.90 14.98 -4.67
C ILE A 201 -14.24 15.69 -4.48
N ASN A 202 -15.03 15.20 -3.53
CA ASN A 202 -16.22 15.84 -3.01
C ASN A 202 -16.39 15.50 -1.53
N GLU A 203 -15.82 16.32 -0.67
CA GLU A 203 -15.81 16.15 0.79
C GLU A 203 -16.57 17.29 1.44
N SER A 204 -17.39 17.02 2.45
CA SER A 204 -18.05 18.07 3.24
C SER A 204 -17.69 17.94 4.71
N ARG A 205 -17.35 19.06 5.34
CA ARG A 205 -17.02 19.15 6.76
C ARG A 205 -17.91 20.19 7.43
N ASP A 206 -18.46 19.84 8.58
CA ASP A 206 -19.09 20.82 9.44
C ASP A 206 -17.99 21.51 10.27
N VAL A 207 -18.02 22.84 10.30
CA VAL A 207 -17.08 23.69 11.02
C VAL A 207 -17.86 24.48 12.05
N VAL A 208 -17.51 24.27 13.32
CA VAL A 208 -17.99 25.05 14.46
C VAL A 208 -16.82 25.88 14.97
N ALA A 209 -16.92 27.20 14.89
CA ALA A 209 -15.85 28.11 15.29
C ALA A 209 -16.35 29.16 16.27
N VAL A 210 -15.50 29.52 17.22
CA VAL A 210 -15.77 30.58 18.19
C VAL A 210 -14.69 31.66 18.16
N ALA A 211 -15.12 32.92 18.15
CA ALA A 211 -14.23 34.06 18.20
C ALA A 211 -14.58 34.97 19.38
N PRO A 212 -13.59 35.56 20.08
CA PRO A 212 -13.84 36.58 21.09
C PRO A 212 -14.61 37.77 20.51
N ILE A 213 -15.50 38.36 21.30
CA ILE A 213 -16.20 39.60 20.94
C ILE A 213 -15.58 40.75 21.74
N GLY A 214 -15.07 41.77 21.05
CA GLY A 214 -14.52 42.97 21.64
C GLY A 214 -15.30 44.24 21.31
N ASP A 215 -15.08 45.30 22.08
CA ASP A 215 -15.65 46.63 21.84
C ASP A 215 -14.80 47.49 20.88
N ARG A 216 -14.07 46.86 19.95
CA ARG A 216 -13.19 47.52 18.99
C ARG A 216 -13.93 47.84 17.68
N ALA A 217 -13.26 48.59 16.78
CA ALA A 217 -13.79 48.92 15.45
C ALA A 217 -14.16 47.69 14.61
N VAL A 218 -13.43 46.58 14.79
CA VAL A 218 -13.81 45.24 14.32
C VAL A 218 -14.14 44.40 15.56
N PRO A 219 -15.43 44.23 15.89
CA PRO A 219 -15.83 43.54 17.11
C PRO A 219 -15.50 42.05 17.15
N VAL A 220 -15.48 41.41 15.97
CA VAL A 220 -15.22 39.98 15.82
C VAL A 220 -14.18 39.80 14.72
N ASP A 221 -13.03 39.26 15.12
CA ASP A 221 -11.96 38.86 14.21
C ASP A 221 -11.86 37.34 14.20
N TRP A 222 -12.22 36.74 13.06
CA TRP A 222 -12.21 35.29 12.91
C TRP A 222 -10.79 34.72 12.72
N SER A 223 -9.78 35.53 12.43
CA SER A 223 -8.41 35.00 12.24
C SER A 223 -7.85 34.36 13.51
N GLY A 224 -8.30 34.82 14.68
CA GLY A 224 -8.00 34.24 15.99
C GLY A 224 -9.10 33.32 16.53
N ALA A 225 -9.99 32.81 15.67
CA ALA A 225 -11.06 31.92 16.09
C ALA A 225 -10.55 30.51 16.43
N ASP A 226 -11.14 29.91 17.46
CA ASP A 226 -10.92 28.52 17.81
C ASP A 226 -11.94 27.65 17.05
N VAL A 227 -11.45 26.69 16.26
CA VAL A 227 -12.29 25.65 15.66
C VAL A 227 -12.49 24.52 16.67
N LEU A 228 -13.74 24.17 16.94
CA LEU A 228 -14.11 23.20 17.95
C LEU A 228 -14.41 21.84 17.30
N GLU A 229 -13.91 20.76 17.90
CA GLU A 229 -14.21 19.38 17.52
C GLU A 229 -15.54 18.89 18.13
N ILE A 230 -16.63 19.61 17.85
CA ILE A 230 -17.99 19.26 18.26
C ILE A 230 -18.93 19.23 17.07
N ALA A 231 -19.97 18.40 17.10
CA ALA A 231 -20.98 18.44 16.06
C ALA A 231 -21.91 19.65 16.28
N PRO A 232 -22.46 20.26 15.21
CA PRO A 232 -23.48 21.30 15.35
C PRO A 232 -24.69 20.90 16.21
N GLY A 233 -25.02 19.60 16.24
CA GLY A 233 -26.11 19.05 17.05
C GLY A 233 -25.81 18.94 18.54
N ASP A 234 -24.54 19.07 18.95
CA ASP A 234 -24.12 19.05 20.37
C ASP A 234 -24.28 20.43 21.02
N LEU A 235 -24.64 21.46 20.24
CA LEU A 235 -24.89 22.81 20.76
C LEU A 235 -26.20 22.83 21.56
N GLU A 236 -26.14 23.34 22.79
CA GLU A 236 -27.29 23.42 23.67
C GLU A 236 -28.04 24.75 23.48
N THR A 237 -29.36 24.74 23.73
CA THR A 237 -30.21 25.96 23.69
C THR A 237 -30.54 26.49 25.08
N THR A 238 -30.14 25.75 26.12
CA THR A 238 -30.29 26.09 27.54
C THR A 238 -28.94 26.00 28.23
N PRO A 239 -28.63 26.89 29.19
CA PRO A 239 -27.38 26.80 29.94
C PRO A 239 -27.39 25.64 30.93
N ALA A 240 -26.19 25.22 31.36
CA ALA A 240 -26.02 24.32 32.48
C ALA A 240 -26.68 24.87 33.76
N ALA A 241 -27.19 23.96 34.61
CA ALA A 241 -27.84 24.34 35.86
C ALA A 241 -26.89 25.10 36.80
N GLY A 242 -27.37 26.24 37.32
CA GLY A 242 -26.59 27.11 38.21
C GLY A 242 -25.46 27.89 37.52
N ALA A 243 -25.48 27.99 36.19
CA ALA A 243 -24.45 28.72 35.46
C ALA A 243 -24.49 30.24 35.71
N THR A 244 -23.32 30.87 35.63
CA THR A 244 -23.15 32.33 35.68
C THR A 244 -22.65 32.86 34.33
N PHE A 245 -22.79 34.17 34.09
CA PHE A 245 -22.53 34.77 32.78
C PHE A 245 -21.59 35.97 32.87
N GLY A 246 -20.67 36.05 31.92
CA GLY A 246 -19.89 37.25 31.65
C GLY A 246 -20.74 38.36 31.02
N SER A 247 -20.26 39.60 31.10
CA SER A 247 -20.94 40.75 30.51
C SER A 247 -20.99 40.66 28.99
N VAL A 248 -22.17 40.86 28.39
CA VAL A 248 -22.35 40.87 26.93
C VAL A 248 -21.80 42.17 26.33
N PRO A 249 -20.83 42.11 25.40
CA PRO A 249 -20.33 43.30 24.71
C PRO A 249 -21.42 44.00 23.90
N LYS A 250 -21.36 45.33 23.78
CA LYS A 250 -22.40 46.11 23.07
C LYS A 250 -22.64 45.62 21.62
N PRO A 251 -21.61 45.27 20.84
CA PRO A 251 -21.81 44.75 19.48
C PRO A 251 -22.61 43.45 19.43
N ALA A 252 -22.53 42.60 20.46
CA ALA A 252 -23.27 41.34 20.57
C ALA A 252 -24.75 41.53 20.90
N ALA A 253 -25.11 42.65 21.54
CA ALA A 253 -26.51 42.99 21.79
C ALA A 253 -27.23 43.58 20.56
N ALA A 254 -26.52 43.80 19.43
CA ALA A 254 -27.08 44.40 18.23
C ALA A 254 -27.30 43.35 17.12
N ALA A 255 -28.56 43.00 16.84
CA ALA A 255 -28.93 41.99 15.83
C ALA A 255 -28.34 42.28 14.42
N LYS A 256 -28.18 43.56 14.05
CA LYS A 256 -27.59 43.97 12.77
C LYS A 256 -26.10 43.59 12.63
N SER A 257 -25.38 43.37 13.73
CA SER A 257 -23.96 42.99 13.72
C SER A 257 -23.73 41.61 13.10
N TYR A 258 -24.66 40.67 13.32
CA TYR A 258 -24.53 39.27 12.93
C TYR A 258 -24.45 39.07 11.40
N ALA A 259 -25.15 39.90 10.63
CA ALA A 259 -25.05 39.87 9.17
C ALA A 259 -23.65 40.26 8.67
N ALA A 260 -22.97 41.19 9.36
CA ALA A 260 -21.58 41.53 9.06
C ALA A 260 -20.63 40.42 9.49
N TRP A 261 -20.84 39.83 10.68
CA TRP A 261 -20.04 38.72 11.18
C TRP A 261 -20.16 37.47 10.32
N GLN A 262 -21.34 37.19 9.77
CA GLN A 262 -21.54 36.11 8.82
C GLN A 262 -20.75 36.31 7.53
N LYS A 263 -20.68 37.54 7.00
CA LYS A 263 -19.88 37.84 5.80
C LYS A 263 -18.38 37.66 6.08
N SER A 264 -17.88 38.15 7.22
CA SER A 264 -16.48 37.96 7.59
C SER A 264 -16.17 36.49 7.91
N PHE A 265 -17.13 35.74 8.46
CA PHE A 265 -16.99 34.30 8.71
C PHE A 265 -16.84 33.50 7.41
N VAL A 266 -17.66 33.79 6.38
CA VAL A 266 -17.51 33.17 5.05
C VAL A 266 -16.14 33.50 4.44
N ALA A 267 -15.70 34.75 4.56
CA ALA A 267 -14.40 35.16 4.05
C ALA A 267 -13.25 34.39 4.73
N TRP A 268 -13.30 34.29 6.06
CA TRP A 268 -12.33 33.53 6.85
C TRP A 268 -12.35 32.05 6.52
N LEU A 269 -13.52 31.41 6.42
CA LEU A 269 -13.63 29.99 6.03
C LEU A 269 -13.04 29.72 4.65
N ALA A 270 -13.22 30.64 3.69
CA ALA A 270 -12.66 30.51 2.35
C ALA A 270 -11.12 30.58 2.33
N GLU A 271 -10.52 31.23 3.33
CA GLU A 271 -9.07 31.44 3.43
C GLU A 271 -8.39 30.38 4.34
N SER A 272 -9.01 30.04 5.46
CA SER A 272 -8.44 29.17 6.49
C SER A 272 -8.64 27.69 6.21
N GLN A 273 -9.77 27.30 5.59
CA GLN A 273 -10.11 25.90 5.41
C GLN A 273 -9.40 25.34 4.17
N ARG A 274 -8.66 24.24 4.36
CA ARG A 274 -7.99 23.52 3.28
C ARG A 274 -8.01 22.02 3.59
N ILE A 275 -8.03 21.20 2.54
CA ILE A 275 -7.71 19.79 2.65
C ILE A 275 -6.46 19.49 1.85
N GLU A 276 -5.63 18.60 2.38
CA GLU A 276 -4.45 18.10 1.71
C GLU A 276 -4.70 16.66 1.29
N VAL A 277 -4.38 16.37 0.04
CA VAL A 277 -4.48 15.03 -0.53
C VAL A 277 -3.19 14.72 -1.27
N GLN A 278 -2.78 13.45 -1.21
CA GLN A 278 -1.67 12.98 -2.03
C GLN A 278 -2.15 12.72 -3.46
N ARG A 279 -1.27 12.89 -4.43
CA ARG A 279 -1.56 12.65 -5.84
C ARG A 279 -0.38 11.96 -6.51
N HIS A 280 -0.69 11.00 -7.36
CA HIS A 280 0.25 10.43 -8.30
C HIS A 280 -0.09 10.98 -9.71
N PRO A 281 0.75 11.85 -10.29
CA PRO A 281 0.43 12.54 -11.54
C PRO A 281 0.30 11.57 -12.73
N ASP A 282 1.23 10.62 -12.87
CA ASP A 282 1.31 9.75 -14.05
C ASP A 282 0.17 8.72 -14.09
N LEU A 283 -0.17 8.13 -12.94
CA LEU A 283 -1.34 7.27 -12.77
C LEU A 283 -2.67 8.04 -12.75
N LYS A 284 -2.64 9.38 -12.70
CA LYS A 284 -3.81 10.24 -12.49
C LYS A 284 -4.63 9.81 -11.26
N LEU A 285 -3.94 9.30 -10.24
CA LEU A 285 -4.55 8.77 -9.03
C LEU A 285 -4.49 9.84 -7.93
N THR A 286 -5.62 10.08 -7.26
CA THR A 286 -5.68 11.02 -6.13
C THR A 286 -6.04 10.30 -4.84
N GLY A 287 -5.49 10.79 -3.74
CA GLY A 287 -5.74 10.40 -2.37
C GLY A 287 -7.17 10.72 -1.96
N LYS A 288 -7.71 9.93 -1.03
CA LYS A 288 -8.98 10.28 -0.38
C LYS A 288 -8.72 11.30 0.72
N PRO A 289 -9.67 12.21 1.01
CA PRO A 289 -9.58 13.09 2.17
C PRO A 289 -9.33 12.29 3.46
N GLY A 290 -8.30 12.67 4.22
CA GLY A 290 -7.92 11.99 5.46
C GLY A 290 -7.22 10.63 5.29
N GLU A 291 -6.95 10.18 4.07
CA GLU A 291 -6.11 9.00 3.81
C GLU A 291 -4.67 9.30 4.23
N SER A 292 -4.06 8.37 4.98
CA SER A 292 -2.65 8.52 5.35
C SER A 292 -1.76 8.39 4.10
N GLU A 293 -0.62 9.08 4.11
CA GLU A 293 0.35 8.98 3.01
C GLU A 293 0.81 7.53 2.78
N ARG A 294 0.93 6.75 3.86
CA ARG A 294 1.29 5.33 3.78
C ARG A 294 0.22 4.52 3.02
N ASP A 295 -1.05 4.71 3.36
CA ASP A 295 -2.15 3.98 2.71
C ASP A 295 -2.28 4.38 1.25
N PHE A 296 -2.13 5.68 0.94
CA PHE A 296 -2.11 6.15 -0.44
C PHE A 296 -0.95 5.56 -1.23
N ARG A 297 0.25 5.50 -0.65
CA ARG A 297 1.44 4.91 -1.28
C ARG A 297 1.21 3.44 -1.62
N ILE A 298 0.64 2.66 -0.71
CA ILE A 298 0.32 1.24 -0.97
C ILE A 298 -0.66 1.12 -2.13
N ARG A 299 -1.71 1.96 -2.14
CA ARG A 299 -2.71 1.96 -3.21
C ARG A 299 -2.10 2.37 -4.56
N ALA A 300 -1.24 3.38 -4.57
CA ALA A 300 -0.52 3.82 -5.77
C ALA A 300 0.40 2.71 -6.29
N GLN A 301 1.17 2.04 -5.43
CA GLN A 301 2.04 0.91 -5.82
C GLN A 301 1.25 -0.26 -6.43
N ASN A 302 0.07 -0.59 -5.89
CA ASN A 302 -0.78 -1.61 -6.47
C ASN A 302 -1.28 -1.19 -7.86
N ALA A 303 -1.77 0.04 -8.00
CA ALA A 303 -2.22 0.57 -9.28
C ALA A 303 -1.09 0.62 -10.33
N GLN A 304 0.16 0.91 -9.93
CA GLN A 304 1.32 0.86 -10.81
C GLN A 304 1.59 -0.56 -11.32
N ARG A 305 1.52 -1.57 -10.45
CA ARG A 305 1.71 -2.97 -10.84
C ARG A 305 0.63 -3.40 -11.82
N GLU A 306 -0.63 -3.10 -11.53
CA GLU A 306 -1.75 -3.40 -12.43
C GLU A 306 -1.58 -2.72 -13.79
N ALA A 307 -1.21 -1.42 -13.81
CA ALA A 307 -0.98 -0.68 -15.05
C ALA A 307 0.21 -1.21 -15.86
N ARG A 308 1.31 -1.58 -15.17
CA ARG A 308 2.48 -2.20 -15.79
C ARG A 308 2.12 -3.53 -16.43
N ASP A 309 1.44 -4.41 -15.68
CA ASP A 309 1.07 -5.73 -16.13
C ASP A 309 0.11 -5.64 -17.34
N ALA A 310 -0.85 -4.71 -17.30
CA ALA A 310 -1.73 -4.42 -18.44
C ALA A 310 -0.97 -3.97 -19.69
N GLN A 311 0.06 -3.13 -19.56
CA GLN A 311 0.88 -2.71 -20.71
C GLN A 311 1.78 -3.84 -21.23
N ILE A 312 2.31 -4.68 -20.36
CA ILE A 312 3.08 -5.88 -20.76
C ILE A 312 2.17 -6.82 -21.55
N ASP A 313 0.95 -7.05 -21.08
CA ASP A 313 -0.01 -7.91 -21.77
C ASP A 313 -0.48 -7.33 -23.11
N GLU A 314 -0.62 -6.00 -23.21
CA GLU A 314 -0.86 -5.29 -24.47
C GLU A 314 0.25 -5.56 -25.50
N VAL A 315 1.52 -5.47 -25.07
CA VAL A 315 2.68 -5.81 -25.90
C VAL A 315 2.62 -7.28 -26.32
N ARG A 316 2.43 -8.20 -25.36
CA ARG A 316 2.34 -9.64 -25.66
C ARG A 316 1.25 -9.93 -26.68
N ARG A 317 0.07 -9.32 -26.55
CA ARG A 317 -1.04 -9.46 -27.50
C ARG A 317 -0.65 -8.96 -28.89
N LYS A 318 0.03 -7.81 -28.99
CA LYS A 318 0.50 -7.24 -30.26
C LYS A 318 1.49 -8.15 -30.98
N TYR A 319 2.32 -8.89 -30.25
CA TYR A 319 3.33 -9.78 -30.83
C TYR A 319 2.85 -11.24 -30.99
N ALA A 320 1.74 -11.63 -30.36
CA ALA A 320 1.22 -13.00 -30.36
C ALA A 320 1.05 -13.57 -31.78
N GLU A 321 0.44 -12.82 -32.70
CA GLU A 321 0.26 -13.27 -34.08
C GLU A 321 1.58 -13.42 -34.84
N LYS A 322 2.53 -12.50 -34.64
CA LYS A 322 3.85 -12.55 -35.29
C LYS A 322 4.64 -13.76 -34.80
N ARG A 323 4.59 -14.01 -33.49
CA ARG A 323 5.26 -15.13 -32.84
C ARG A 323 4.69 -16.47 -33.30
N ALA A 324 3.36 -16.60 -33.33
CA ALA A 324 2.70 -17.80 -33.86
C ALA A 324 3.08 -18.09 -35.32
N ARG A 325 3.21 -17.05 -36.16
CA ARG A 325 3.68 -17.21 -37.55
C ARG A 325 5.15 -17.65 -37.62
N ALA A 326 6.01 -17.14 -36.75
CA ALA A 326 7.42 -17.54 -36.68
C ALA A 326 7.57 -18.99 -36.17
N GLU A 327 6.85 -19.37 -35.12
CA GLU A 327 6.78 -20.74 -34.60
C GLU A 327 6.30 -21.74 -35.67
N GLU A 328 5.26 -21.38 -36.43
CA GLU A 328 4.77 -22.19 -37.53
C GLU A 328 5.82 -22.35 -38.65
N LYS A 329 6.63 -21.32 -38.92
CA LYS A 329 7.76 -21.43 -39.88
C LYS A 329 8.83 -22.38 -39.38
N VAL A 330 9.21 -22.30 -38.10
CA VAL A 330 10.17 -23.22 -37.46
C VAL A 330 9.64 -24.65 -37.58
N ARG A 331 8.39 -24.88 -37.19
CA ARG A 331 7.74 -26.20 -37.26
C ARG A 331 7.77 -26.77 -38.69
N ARG A 332 7.46 -25.97 -39.71
CA ARG A 332 7.51 -26.39 -41.12
C ARG A 332 8.93 -26.69 -41.59
N ALA A 333 9.92 -25.90 -41.17
CA ALA A 333 11.32 -26.13 -41.50
C ALA A 333 11.82 -27.45 -40.89
N GLU A 334 11.51 -27.70 -39.61
CA GLU A 334 11.87 -28.94 -38.90
C GLU A 334 11.23 -30.17 -39.54
N GLN A 335 9.95 -30.08 -39.93
CA GLN A 335 9.28 -31.14 -40.68
C GLN A 335 9.94 -31.41 -42.04
N SER A 336 10.51 -30.37 -42.67
CA SER A 336 11.22 -30.54 -43.93
C SER A 336 12.54 -31.29 -43.72
N VAL A 337 13.31 -30.94 -42.68
CA VAL A 337 14.52 -31.69 -42.30
C VAL A 337 14.21 -33.16 -42.02
N ALA A 338 13.15 -33.44 -41.26
CA ALA A 338 12.76 -34.81 -40.95
C ALA A 338 12.45 -35.62 -42.23
N ARG A 339 11.74 -35.03 -43.19
CA ARG A 339 11.46 -35.67 -44.49
C ARG A 339 12.73 -35.93 -45.29
N GLU A 340 13.63 -34.96 -45.40
CA GLU A 340 14.89 -35.11 -46.14
C GLU A 340 15.81 -36.17 -45.49
N GLN A 341 15.87 -36.21 -44.16
CA GLN A 341 16.61 -37.23 -43.41
C GLN A 341 16.04 -38.64 -43.64
N GLU A 342 14.72 -38.78 -43.63
CA GLU A 342 14.05 -40.05 -43.89
C GLU A 342 14.35 -40.55 -45.31
N GLN A 343 14.24 -39.67 -46.33
CA GLN A 343 14.57 -40.02 -47.72
C GLN A 343 16.04 -40.42 -47.88
N ALA A 344 16.96 -39.66 -47.28
CA ALA A 344 18.39 -39.98 -47.30
C ALA A 344 18.69 -41.33 -46.62
N SER A 345 18.00 -41.65 -45.52
CA SER A 345 18.18 -42.93 -44.81
C SER A 345 17.60 -44.13 -45.57
N GLN A 346 16.40 -44.01 -46.15
CA GLN A 346 15.79 -45.04 -46.98
C GLN A 346 16.65 -45.36 -48.23
N GLN A 347 17.21 -44.34 -48.88
CA GLN A 347 18.09 -44.54 -50.02
C GLN A 347 19.46 -45.12 -49.64
N LYS A 348 20.00 -44.79 -48.45
CA LYS A 348 21.17 -45.47 -47.89
C LYS A 348 20.91 -46.96 -47.66
N LEU A 349 19.71 -47.33 -47.18
CA LEU A 349 19.31 -48.73 -47.03
C LEU A 349 19.22 -49.44 -48.38
N GLN A 350 18.68 -48.81 -49.43
CA GLN A 350 18.65 -49.38 -50.79
C GLN A 350 20.05 -49.50 -51.42
N THR A 351 20.95 -48.56 -51.11
CA THR A 351 22.36 -48.60 -51.56
C THR A 351 23.16 -49.67 -50.80
N ALA A 352 22.82 -49.95 -49.54
CA ALA A 352 23.41 -51.03 -48.75
C ALA A 352 23.00 -52.43 -49.24
N VAL A 353 21.80 -52.59 -49.80
CA VAL A 353 21.34 -53.87 -50.38
C VAL A 353 22.06 -54.22 -51.70
N SER A 354 22.57 -53.23 -52.43
CA SER A 354 23.30 -53.46 -53.69
C SER A 354 24.82 -53.64 -53.52
N PHE A 355 25.38 -53.33 -52.34
CA PHE A 355 26.76 -53.64 -51.98
C PHE A 355 26.93 -54.97 -51.21
N GLY A 356 25.86 -55.50 -50.62
CA GLY A 356 25.87 -56.76 -49.87
C GLY A 356 25.99 -58.04 -50.69
N ALA A 357 25.89 -57.97 -52.03
CA ALA A 357 26.01 -59.14 -52.90
C ALA A 357 27.41 -59.34 -53.51
N THR A 358 28.35 -58.42 -53.30
CA THR A 358 29.65 -58.43 -54.02
C THR A 358 30.87 -58.71 -53.15
N VAL A 359 30.74 -58.67 -51.82
CA VAL A 359 31.90 -58.86 -50.91
C VAL A 359 32.01 -60.30 -50.36
N LEU A 360 31.03 -61.17 -50.62
CA LEU A 360 31.11 -62.61 -50.25
C LEU A 360 31.52 -63.55 -51.41
N GLY A 361 31.96 -63.02 -52.55
CA GLY A 361 32.37 -63.83 -53.72
C GLY A 361 33.89 -63.91 -53.99
N ALA A 362 34.71 -63.13 -53.30
CA ALA A 362 36.12 -62.93 -53.69
C ALA A 362 37.16 -63.83 -52.97
N PHE A 363 36.74 -64.74 -52.08
CA PHE A 363 37.67 -65.62 -51.34
C PHE A 363 37.59 -67.12 -51.68
N LEU A 364 36.82 -67.54 -52.69
CA LEU A 364 36.90 -68.91 -53.22
C LEU A 364 37.08 -68.92 -54.76
N GLY A 365 38.32 -69.10 -55.19
CA GLY A 365 38.66 -70.14 -56.17
C GLY A 365 38.20 -70.01 -57.63
N ARG A 366 39.17 -69.59 -58.47
CA ARG A 366 39.56 -70.16 -59.78
C ARG A 366 38.59 -70.05 -60.98
N LYS A 367 39.10 -69.31 -61.99
CA LYS A 367 38.81 -69.37 -63.45
C LYS A 367 37.37 -69.08 -63.90
N ALA A 368 37.19 -67.93 -64.55
CA ALA A 368 36.98 -67.83 -66.01
C ALA A 368 36.47 -66.42 -66.35
N VAL A 369 37.11 -65.80 -67.34
CA VAL A 369 36.64 -64.58 -67.99
C VAL A 369 35.37 -64.93 -68.77
N SER A 370 34.24 -64.31 -68.42
CA SER A 370 33.02 -64.34 -69.24
C SER A 370 32.72 -62.93 -69.72
N ALA A 371 32.66 -62.77 -71.04
CA ALA A 371 32.54 -61.50 -71.76
C ALA A 371 31.11 -60.90 -71.77
N SER A 372 30.24 -61.26 -70.82
CA SER A 372 28.86 -60.74 -70.76
C SER A 372 28.65 -59.61 -69.73
N THR A 373 29.70 -59.10 -69.09
CA THR A 373 29.59 -58.09 -67.99
C THR A 373 30.13 -56.70 -68.36
N LEU A 374 30.16 -56.34 -69.65
CA LEU A 374 30.59 -54.98 -70.07
C LEU A 374 29.44 -53.95 -70.08
N GLY A 375 28.17 -54.39 -69.95
CA GLY A 375 26.98 -53.51 -69.98
C GLY A 375 26.60 -52.83 -68.66
N ARG A 376 27.38 -53.00 -67.57
CA ARG A 376 27.06 -52.43 -66.24
C ARG A 376 28.14 -51.48 -65.69
N ALA A 377 28.98 -50.90 -66.56
CA ALA A 377 30.04 -49.97 -66.13
C ALA A 377 29.58 -48.49 -66.07
N THR A 378 28.37 -48.15 -66.52
CA THR A 378 27.87 -46.75 -66.57
C THR A 378 26.94 -46.35 -65.41
N THR A 379 26.59 -47.28 -64.51
CA THR A 379 25.67 -47.01 -63.38
C THR A 379 26.40 -46.66 -62.07
N ALA A 380 27.66 -47.07 -61.91
CA ALA A 380 28.46 -46.78 -60.71
C ALA A 380 28.91 -45.30 -60.62
N ALA A 381 29.13 -44.63 -61.76
CA ALA A 381 29.51 -43.21 -61.78
C ALA A 381 28.34 -42.25 -61.47
N ARG A 382 27.08 -42.67 -61.67
CA ARG A 382 25.87 -41.86 -61.33
C ARG A 382 25.34 -42.08 -59.90
N GLY A 383 25.89 -43.04 -59.15
CA GLY A 383 25.53 -43.31 -57.76
C GLY A 383 26.28 -42.41 -56.76
N LEU A 384 27.48 -41.94 -57.12
CA LEU A 384 28.30 -41.06 -56.27
C LEU A 384 27.77 -39.61 -56.20
N GLY A 385 27.20 -39.08 -57.29
CA GLY A 385 26.57 -37.74 -57.31
C GLY A 385 25.20 -37.67 -56.63
N ARG A 386 24.47 -38.79 -56.59
CA ARG A 386 23.17 -38.98 -55.91
C ARG A 386 23.32 -39.51 -54.47
N SER A 387 24.43 -39.18 -53.82
CA SER A 387 24.53 -39.32 -52.36
C SER A 387 25.09 -38.02 -51.77
N ALA A 388 25.97 -37.35 -52.51
CA ALA A 388 26.41 -36.00 -52.22
C ALA A 388 25.27 -34.96 -52.31
N LYS A 389 24.42 -35.03 -53.34
CA LYS A 389 23.30 -34.09 -53.53
C LYS A 389 22.27 -34.16 -52.40
N GLU A 390 22.00 -35.34 -51.89
CA GLU A 390 21.02 -35.67 -50.86
C GLU A 390 21.56 -35.24 -49.47
N GLN A 391 22.87 -35.32 -49.26
CA GLN A 391 23.50 -34.69 -48.10
C GLN A 391 23.44 -33.17 -48.17
N ASP A 392 23.64 -32.58 -49.36
CA ASP A 392 23.48 -31.14 -49.57
C ASP A 392 22.02 -30.68 -49.37
N ASP A 393 21.02 -31.52 -49.72
CA ASP A 393 19.60 -31.25 -49.49
C ASP A 393 19.26 -31.24 -47.98
N VAL A 394 19.75 -32.23 -47.22
CA VAL A 394 19.62 -32.24 -45.75
C VAL A 394 20.31 -31.03 -45.12
N LYS A 395 21.51 -30.66 -45.60
CA LYS A 395 22.26 -29.50 -45.11
C LYS A 395 21.49 -28.20 -45.33
N ARG A 396 20.95 -27.98 -46.54
CA ARG A 396 20.12 -26.79 -46.85
C ARG A 396 18.84 -26.75 -46.02
N ALA A 397 18.21 -27.90 -45.79
CA ALA A 397 17.04 -27.97 -44.92
C ALA A 397 17.40 -27.60 -43.46
N GLN A 398 18.57 -28.02 -42.97
CA GLN A 398 19.07 -27.64 -41.64
C GLN A 398 19.38 -26.15 -41.55
N GLU A 399 20.02 -25.57 -42.57
CA GLU A 399 20.26 -24.12 -42.65
C GLU A 399 18.94 -23.33 -42.59
N ASN A 400 17.87 -23.81 -43.24
CA ASN A 400 16.54 -23.20 -43.15
C ASN A 400 15.93 -23.28 -41.74
N VAL A 401 16.14 -24.37 -41.01
CA VAL A 401 15.73 -24.47 -39.60
C VAL A 401 16.48 -23.47 -38.75
N THR A 402 17.80 -23.37 -38.93
CA THR A 402 18.64 -22.40 -38.22
C THR A 402 18.13 -20.97 -38.46
N ALA A 403 17.94 -20.57 -39.72
CA ALA A 403 17.43 -19.25 -40.07
C ALA A 403 16.03 -18.96 -39.49
N ALA A 404 15.13 -19.96 -39.50
CA ALA A 404 13.80 -19.82 -38.91
C ALA A 404 13.84 -19.67 -37.39
N ARG A 405 14.75 -20.39 -36.71
CA ARG A 405 14.96 -20.29 -35.26
C ARG A 405 15.58 -18.96 -34.87
N GLU A 406 16.60 -18.49 -35.59
CA GLU A 406 17.20 -17.17 -35.40
C GLU A 406 16.16 -16.05 -35.53
N ALA A 407 15.26 -16.16 -36.51
CA ALA A 407 14.17 -15.20 -36.68
C ALA A 407 13.15 -15.21 -35.52
N LEU A 408 12.86 -16.39 -34.95
CA LEU A 408 12.01 -16.50 -33.76
C LEU A 408 12.71 -15.92 -32.52
N GLU A 409 13.99 -16.22 -32.35
CA GLU A 409 14.81 -15.71 -31.23
C GLU A 409 14.96 -14.18 -31.29
N ALA A 410 15.20 -13.62 -32.47
CA ALA A 410 15.22 -12.17 -32.67
C ALA A 410 13.88 -11.51 -32.32
N LEU A 411 12.75 -12.16 -32.65
CA LEU A 411 11.42 -11.68 -32.30
C LEU A 411 11.17 -11.77 -30.78
N ASP A 412 11.58 -12.86 -30.13
CA ASP A 412 11.46 -13.03 -28.69
C ASP A 412 12.33 -11.98 -27.95
N ALA A 413 13.52 -11.67 -28.46
CA ALA A 413 14.38 -10.60 -27.94
C ALA A 413 13.74 -9.20 -28.10
N GLU A 414 13.07 -8.92 -29.22
CA GLU A 414 12.34 -7.66 -29.41
C GLU A 414 11.18 -7.50 -28.40
N ILE A 415 10.45 -8.58 -28.12
CA ILE A 415 9.38 -8.60 -27.11
C ILE A 415 9.97 -8.40 -25.70
N GLU A 416 11.07 -9.07 -25.39
CA GLU A 416 11.74 -8.93 -24.11
C GLU A 416 12.22 -7.49 -23.89
N GLU A 417 12.83 -6.86 -24.89
CA GLU A 417 13.27 -5.46 -24.81
C GLU A 417 12.09 -4.50 -24.64
N ALA A 418 11.01 -4.70 -25.42
CA ALA A 418 9.80 -3.89 -25.29
C ALA A 418 9.18 -4.00 -23.88
N THR A 419 9.17 -5.19 -23.28
CA THR A 419 8.62 -5.40 -21.93
C THR A 419 9.55 -4.89 -20.82
N LYS A 420 10.88 -5.01 -20.95
CA LYS A 420 11.87 -4.39 -20.04
C LYS A 420 11.79 -2.87 -20.06
N GLY A 421 11.60 -2.29 -21.24
CA GLY A 421 11.40 -0.86 -21.42
C GLY A 421 10.13 -0.33 -20.73
N ILE A 422 9.10 -1.17 -20.55
CA ILE A 422 7.91 -0.84 -19.76
C ILE A 422 8.24 -0.93 -18.27
N ALA A 423 8.80 -2.06 -17.81
CA ALA A 423 9.10 -2.28 -16.39
C ALA A 423 9.98 -1.16 -15.80
N SER A 424 11.06 -0.78 -16.52
CA SER A 424 11.98 0.28 -16.08
C SER A 424 11.33 1.66 -15.91
N ARG A 425 10.35 2.02 -16.75
CA ARG A 425 9.61 3.29 -16.61
C ARG A 425 8.76 3.30 -15.35
N PHE A 426 8.04 2.21 -15.09
CA PHE A 426 7.19 2.10 -13.90
C PHE A 426 7.99 2.05 -12.59
N ASP A 427 9.19 1.46 -12.59
CA ASP A 427 10.06 1.46 -11.42
C ASP A 427 10.62 2.86 -11.11
N ALA A 428 10.93 3.67 -12.13
CA ALA A 428 11.36 5.05 -11.95
C ALA A 428 10.25 5.95 -11.35
N ASP A 429 9.00 5.68 -11.71
CA ASP A 429 7.83 6.44 -11.23
C ASP A 429 7.32 5.98 -9.84
N ALA A 430 7.85 4.88 -9.29
CA ALA A 430 7.37 4.22 -8.06
C ALA A 430 7.32 5.11 -6.79
N GLY A 431 8.06 6.22 -6.77
CA GLY A 431 8.16 7.12 -5.63
C GLY A 431 7.51 8.49 -5.80
N ARG A 432 6.94 8.81 -6.98
CA ARG A 432 6.52 10.20 -7.29
C ARG A 432 5.14 10.51 -6.71
N LEU A 433 5.13 11.04 -5.49
CA LEU A 433 3.92 11.55 -4.84
C LEU A 433 4.01 13.07 -4.70
N GLU A 434 2.92 13.75 -5.01
CA GLU A 434 2.77 15.19 -4.86
C GLU A 434 1.63 15.48 -3.89
N THR A 435 1.82 16.46 -3.00
CA THR A 435 0.75 16.93 -2.13
C THR A 435 -0.01 18.06 -2.80
N VAL A 436 -1.33 17.90 -2.92
CA VAL A 436 -2.24 18.90 -3.49
C VAL A 436 -3.11 19.46 -2.37
N SER A 437 -3.11 20.78 -2.24
CA SER A 437 -3.96 21.49 -1.29
C SER A 437 -5.20 22.04 -2.01
N LEU A 438 -6.39 21.69 -1.51
CA LEU A 438 -7.67 22.14 -2.03
C LEU A 438 -8.35 23.05 -1.00
N ALA A 439 -8.62 24.29 -1.40
CA ALA A 439 -9.40 25.25 -0.64
C ALA A 439 -10.86 25.28 -1.15
N PRO A 440 -11.85 25.56 -0.29
CA PRO A 440 -13.24 25.68 -0.70
C PRO A 440 -13.44 26.99 -1.47
N LYS A 441 -14.31 26.96 -2.48
CA LYS A 441 -14.79 28.19 -3.13
C LYS A 441 -15.86 28.81 -2.25
N ARG A 442 -16.06 30.14 -2.34
CA ARG A 442 -17.11 30.83 -1.57
C ARG A 442 -18.51 30.24 -1.75
N GLY A 443 -18.85 29.77 -2.96
CA GLY A 443 -20.14 29.11 -3.22
C GLY A 443 -20.28 27.70 -2.63
N GLN A 444 -19.21 27.13 -2.07
CA GLN A 444 -19.18 25.83 -1.41
C GLN A 444 -19.21 25.95 0.13
N ILE A 445 -19.42 27.16 0.64
CA ILE A 445 -19.53 27.44 2.07
C ILE A 445 -20.99 27.74 2.37
N ALA A 446 -21.67 26.79 3.00
CA ALA A 446 -23.04 26.96 3.46
C ALA A 446 -23.02 27.31 4.95
N VAL A 447 -23.14 28.60 5.27
CA VAL A 447 -23.31 29.04 6.67
C VAL A 447 -24.70 28.64 7.14
N GLN A 448 -24.74 27.87 8.22
CA GLN A 448 -26.00 27.48 8.85
C GLN A 448 -26.52 28.65 9.70
N PHE A 449 -25.67 29.20 10.56
CA PHE A 449 -25.95 30.41 11.34
C PHE A 449 -24.67 31.04 11.90
N VAL A 450 -24.77 32.31 12.25
CA VAL A 450 -23.86 32.99 13.18
C VAL A 450 -24.69 33.52 14.33
N ALA A 451 -24.30 33.22 15.56
CA ALA A 451 -25.10 33.44 16.76
C ALA A 451 -24.23 33.89 17.94
N LEU A 452 -24.87 34.33 19.03
CA LEU A 452 -24.18 34.50 20.31
C LEU A 452 -23.92 33.12 20.90
N GLY A 453 -22.65 32.77 21.05
CA GLY A 453 -22.22 31.58 21.76
C GLY A 453 -21.91 31.89 23.22
N TRP A 454 -22.12 30.91 24.07
CA TRP A 454 -21.71 30.92 25.48
C TRP A 454 -20.67 29.83 25.68
N ARG A 455 -19.41 30.23 25.88
CA ARG A 455 -18.28 29.31 26.05
C ARG A 455 -17.98 29.09 27.53
N PRO A 456 -17.94 27.84 28.02
CA PRO A 456 -17.59 27.56 29.40
C PRO A 456 -16.12 27.89 29.63
N ARG A 457 -15.82 28.51 30.78
CA ARG A 457 -14.47 28.78 31.27
C ARG A 457 -13.97 27.68 32.20
#